data_AF-A0A0C9X2I2-F1
#
_entry.id   AF-A0A0C9X2I2-F1
#
_cell.length_a   1.000
_cell.length_b   1.000
_cell.length_c   1.000
_cell.angle_alpha   90.00
_cell.angle_beta   90.00
_cell.angle_gamma   90.00
#
_symmetry.space_group_name_H-M   'P 1'
#
loop_
_entity.id
_entity.type
_entity.pdbx_description
1 polymer ?
#
loop_
_entity_poly.entity_id
_entity_poly.type
_entity_poly.pdbx_seq_one_letter_code
_entity_poly.pdbx_strand_id
1 'polypeptide(L)'
;MDGQVGIRLEDASSVKFFKCDLASFMKIGEDLKKQSSLCPVCNKPAELRCARCTLKYCSKECQVADWKSKHKNVCGAGQQIMEWGKINWKRFDFERVL
;
A
#
# COMPACT_ATOMS: atom_id res chain seq x y z
N MET A 1 2.29 -26.59 -5.29
CA MET A 1 0.90 -26.37 -4.83
C MET A 1 0.02 -27.23 -5.70
N ASP A 2 -0.59 -28.26 -5.12
CA ASP A 2 -1.41 -29.29 -5.78
C ASP A 2 -2.89 -28.88 -5.95
N GLY A 3 -3.27 -27.70 -5.46
CA GLY A 3 -4.60 -27.12 -5.65
C GLY A 3 -5.69 -27.72 -4.76
N GLN A 4 -5.34 -28.54 -3.76
CA GLN A 4 -6.33 -29.18 -2.87
C GLN A 4 -6.92 -28.21 -1.82
N VAL A 5 -6.24 -27.08 -1.55
CA VAL A 5 -6.71 -26.05 -0.60
C VAL A 5 -6.97 -24.75 -1.36
N GLY A 6 -8.20 -24.23 -1.23
CA GLY A 6 -8.64 -23.01 -1.91
C GLY A 6 -9.57 -22.18 -1.04
N ILE A 7 -9.70 -20.90 -1.38
CA ILE A 7 -10.64 -19.97 -0.74
C ILE A 7 -11.92 -19.96 -1.56
N ARG A 8 -13.05 -20.34 -0.95
CA ARG A 8 -14.37 -20.19 -1.60
C ARG A 8 -14.82 -18.73 -1.47
N LEU A 9 -14.94 -18.05 -2.60
CA LEU A 9 -15.44 -16.69 -2.67
C LEU A 9 -16.91 -16.71 -3.14
N GLU A 10 -17.85 -16.51 -2.21
CA GLU A 10 -19.29 -16.48 -2.54
C GLU A 10 -19.76 -15.10 -3.00
N ASP A 11 -19.12 -14.04 -2.50
CA ASP A 11 -19.47 -12.65 -2.80
C ASP A 11 -18.22 -11.82 -3.12
N ALA A 12 -18.19 -11.28 -4.34
CA ALA A 12 -17.12 -10.42 -4.84
C ALA A 12 -17.06 -9.05 -4.14
N SER A 13 -18.13 -8.64 -3.42
CA SER A 13 -18.13 -7.40 -2.64
C SER A 13 -17.07 -7.39 -1.53
N SER A 14 -16.68 -8.58 -1.06
CA SER A 14 -15.65 -8.78 -0.04
C SER A 14 -14.21 -8.68 -0.58
N VAL A 15 -14.04 -8.63 -1.91
CA VAL A 15 -12.73 -8.56 -2.57
C VAL A 15 -12.31 -7.13 -2.80
N LYS A 16 -11.08 -6.80 -2.40
CA LYS A 16 -10.43 -5.52 -2.71
C LYS A 16 -9.53 -5.66 -3.94
N PHE A 17 -9.82 -4.86 -4.96
CA PHE A 17 -9.00 -4.76 -6.17
C PHE A 17 -8.11 -3.53 -6.12
N PHE A 18 -6.80 -3.71 -6.22
CA PHE A 18 -5.84 -2.61 -6.31
C PHE A 18 -5.47 -2.33 -7.77
N LYS A 19 -5.33 -1.05 -8.13
CA LYS A 19 -4.92 -0.63 -9.49
C LYS A 19 -3.40 -0.69 -9.68
N CYS A 20 -2.79 -1.76 -9.19
CA CYS A 20 -1.37 -2.05 -9.34
C CYS A 20 -1.17 -3.57 -9.36
N ASP A 21 -0.12 -4.03 -10.04
CA ASP A 21 0.26 -5.44 -9.97
C ASP A 21 0.82 -5.83 -8.58
N LEU A 22 0.97 -7.13 -8.36
CA LEU A 22 1.48 -7.65 -7.09
C LEU A 22 2.91 -7.17 -6.80
N ALA A 23 3.77 -7.06 -7.81
CA ALA A 23 5.14 -6.61 -7.64
C ALA A 23 5.20 -5.16 -7.12
N SER A 24 4.38 -4.28 -7.70
CA SER A 24 4.20 -2.90 -7.29
C SER A 24 3.62 -2.81 -5.88
N PHE A 25 2.62 -3.64 -5.56
CA PHE A 25 2.04 -3.70 -4.22
C PHE A 25 3.10 -4.02 -3.15
N MET A 26 3.91 -5.05 -3.39
CA MET A 26 4.98 -5.46 -2.47
C MET A 26 6.03 -4.35 -2.31
N LYS A 27 6.44 -3.72 -3.42
CA LYS A 27 7.39 -2.61 -3.40
C LYS A 27 6.87 -1.42 -2.58
N ILE A 28 5.60 -1.04 -2.74
CA ILE A 28 4.98 0.02 -1.93
C ILE A 28 5.10 -0.30 -0.44
N GLY A 29 4.84 -1.55 -0.05
CA GLY A 29 4.95 -1.99 1.33
C GLY A 29 6.38 -1.88 1.88
N GLU A 30 7.38 -2.19 1.07
CA GLU A 30 8.79 -2.03 1.43
C GLU A 30 9.17 -0.54 1.56
N ASP A 31 8.78 0.28 0.60
CA ASP A 31 9.07 1.73 0.58
C ASP A 31 8.42 2.46 1.77
N LEU A 32 7.19 2.07 2.15
CA LEU A 32 6.51 2.60 3.33
C LEU A 32 7.24 2.23 4.63
N LYS A 33 7.85 1.04 4.72
CA LYS A 33 8.65 0.64 5.88
C LYS A 33 9.94 1.43 5.99
N LYS A 34 10.56 1.79 4.86
CA LYS A 34 11.82 2.56 4.82
C LYS A 34 11.67 4.01 5.29
N GLN A 35 10.45 4.55 5.39
CA GLN A 35 10.14 5.91 5.87
C GLN A 35 11.08 6.98 5.31
N SER A 36 11.22 7.04 3.97
CA SER A 36 12.04 8.08 3.33
C SER A 36 11.56 9.48 3.71
N SER A 37 12.50 10.31 4.18
CA SER A 37 12.30 11.75 4.39
C SER A 37 12.58 12.58 3.15
N LEU A 38 12.78 11.93 1.98
CA LEU A 38 13.08 12.61 0.72
C LEU A 38 11.90 12.58 -0.23
N CYS A 39 11.71 13.67 -0.96
CA CYS A 39 10.66 13.81 -1.95
C CYS A 39 10.93 12.89 -3.16
N PRO A 40 9.97 12.06 -3.59
CA PRO A 40 10.16 11.14 -4.72
C PRO A 40 10.24 11.84 -6.09
N VAL A 41 10.01 13.15 -6.15
CA VAL A 41 10.04 13.94 -7.39
C VAL A 41 11.38 14.64 -7.58
N CYS A 42 11.96 15.17 -6.51
CA CYS A 42 13.14 16.04 -6.59
C CYS A 42 14.23 15.74 -5.55
N ASN A 43 14.06 14.69 -4.74
CA ASN A 43 14.99 14.23 -3.69
C ASN A 43 15.34 15.26 -2.60
N LYS A 44 14.59 16.37 -2.48
CA LYS A 44 14.73 17.32 -1.36
C LYS A 44 14.07 16.78 -0.08
N PRO A 45 14.48 17.25 1.11
CA PRO A 45 13.79 16.93 2.36
C PRO A 45 12.28 17.21 2.26
N ALA A 46 11.49 16.29 2.79
CA ALA A 46 10.06 16.22 2.60
C ALA A 46 9.34 16.04 3.94
N GLU A 47 8.52 17.03 4.29
CA GLU A 47 7.70 17.01 5.51
C GLU A 47 6.20 16.97 5.22
N LEU A 48 5.77 17.45 4.05
CA LEU A 48 4.37 17.40 3.64
C LEU A 48 3.99 15.95 3.31
N ARG A 49 2.90 15.44 3.90
CA ARG A 49 2.48 14.05 3.71
C ARG A 49 1.19 13.96 2.91
N CYS A 50 1.08 12.94 2.07
CA CYS A 50 -0.20 12.54 1.51
C CYS A 50 -1.12 12.05 2.64
N ALA A 51 -2.31 12.65 2.79
CA ALA A 51 -3.23 12.36 3.89
C ALA A 51 -3.72 10.89 3.92
N ARG A 52 -3.64 10.16 2.80
CA ARG A 52 -4.14 8.78 2.69
C ARG A 52 -3.07 7.72 2.94
N CYS A 53 -1.89 7.88 2.33
CA CYS A 53 -0.83 6.87 2.33
C CYS A 53 0.46 7.31 3.03
N THR A 54 0.51 8.54 3.58
CA THR A 54 1.64 9.16 4.28
C THR A 54 2.92 9.42 3.50
N LEU A 55 2.99 9.06 2.21
CA LEU A 55 4.11 9.39 1.32
C LEU A 55 4.45 10.89 1.40
N LYS A 56 5.75 11.20 1.59
CA LYS A 56 6.21 12.56 1.83
C LYS A 56 6.64 13.27 0.56
N TYR A 57 6.36 14.57 0.50
CA TYR A 57 6.75 15.50 -0.55
C TYR A 57 7.37 16.75 0.07
N CYS A 58 8.24 17.44 -0.68
CA CYS A 58 8.77 18.72 -0.23
C CYS A 58 7.75 19.87 -0.39
N SER A 59 6.77 19.71 -1.28
CA SER A 59 5.77 20.74 -1.58
C SER A 59 4.51 20.15 -2.21
N LYS A 60 3.44 20.96 -2.27
CA LYS A 60 2.16 20.59 -2.88
C LYS A 60 2.29 20.40 -4.40
N GLU A 61 3.16 21.15 -5.04
CA GLU A 61 3.44 21.06 -6.48
C GLU A 61 4.04 19.69 -6.82
N CYS A 62 5.01 19.23 -6.03
CA CYS A 62 5.58 17.89 -6.20
C CYS A 62 4.53 16.80 -5.96
N GLN A 63 3.68 16.94 -4.93
CA GLN A 63 2.60 16.00 -4.69
C GLN A 63 1.62 15.94 -5.87
N VAL A 64 1.21 17.08 -6.42
CA VAL A 64 0.27 17.14 -7.56
C VAL A 64 0.92 16.58 -8.84
N ALA A 65 2.19 16.88 -9.08
CA ALA A 65 2.94 16.34 -10.22
C ALA A 65 3.02 14.81 -10.15
N ASP A 66 3.39 14.27 -8.99
CA ASP A 66 3.46 12.82 -8.76
C ASP A 66 2.07 12.16 -8.79
N TRP A 67 1.03 12.85 -8.31
CA TRP A 67 -0.36 12.40 -8.41
C TRP A 67 -0.79 12.16 -9.85
N LYS A 68 -0.51 13.12 -10.73
CA LYS A 68 -0.86 13.03 -12.14
C LYS A 68 -0.08 11.92 -12.85
N SER A 69 1.19 11.73 -12.52
CA SER A 69 2.07 10.77 -13.19
C SER A 69 1.85 9.32 -12.75
N LYS A 70 1.84 9.03 -11.44
CA LYS A 70 1.80 7.65 -10.93
C LYS A 70 1.11 7.47 -9.58
N HIS A 71 1.17 8.44 -8.68
CA HIS A 71 0.76 8.24 -7.29
C HIS A 71 -0.72 7.87 -7.14
N LYS A 72 -1.61 8.40 -7.99
CA LYS A 72 -3.05 8.07 -7.98
C LYS A 72 -3.36 6.57 -8.08
N ASN A 73 -2.51 5.81 -8.77
CA ASN A 73 -2.72 4.37 -9.00
C ASN A 73 -2.32 3.53 -7.78
N VAL A 74 -1.35 4.03 -7.01
CA VAL A 74 -0.73 3.30 -5.90
C VAL A 74 -1.15 3.81 -4.52
N CYS A 75 -1.76 5.00 -4.45
CA CYS A 75 -2.17 5.62 -3.19
C CYS A 75 -3.14 4.73 -2.39
N GLY A 76 -4.10 4.09 -3.06
CA GLY A 76 -5.07 3.19 -2.41
C GLY A 76 -4.41 1.94 -1.82
N ALA A 77 -3.44 1.35 -2.53
CA ALA A 77 -2.65 0.24 -2.00
C ALA A 77 -1.82 0.67 -0.78
N GLY A 78 -1.17 1.83 -0.85
CA GLY A 78 -0.41 2.38 0.28
C GLY A 78 -1.27 2.66 1.51
N GLN A 79 -2.47 3.23 1.32
CA GLN A 79 -3.45 3.38 2.39
C GLN A 79 -3.78 2.03 3.03
N GLN A 80 -4.10 1.03 2.20
CA GLN A 80 -4.51 -0.27 2.71
C GLN A 80 -3.39 -0.97 3.49
N ILE A 81 -2.16 -0.94 2.99
CA ILE A 81 -1.01 -1.54 3.67
C ILE A 81 -0.84 -0.96 5.07
N MET A 82 -1.00 0.36 5.23
CA MET A 82 -0.92 0.99 6.55
C MET A 82 -2.08 0.60 7.46
N GLU A 83 -3.31 0.50 6.93
CA GLU A 83 -4.47 0.02 7.70
C GLU A 83 -4.26 -1.42 8.18
N TRP A 84 -3.80 -2.30 7.29
CA TRP A 84 -3.50 -3.70 7.61
C TRP A 84 -2.32 -3.85 8.54
N GLY A 85 -1.34 -2.95 8.50
CA GLY A 85 -0.23 -2.91 9.45
C GLY A 85 -0.67 -2.66 10.90
N LYS A 86 -1.88 -2.12 11.12
CA LYS A 86 -2.46 -1.92 12.46
C LYS A 86 -3.19 -3.16 12.99
N ILE A 87 -3.49 -4.13 12.13
CA ILE A 87 -4.22 -5.32 12.51
C ILE A 87 -3.27 -6.29 13.22
N ASN A 88 -3.67 -6.80 14.38
CA ASN A 88 -2.97 -7.91 15.02
C ASN A 88 -3.32 -9.22 14.29
N TRP A 89 -2.54 -9.54 13.25
CA TRP A 89 -2.75 -10.74 12.44
C TRP A 89 -2.57 -12.04 13.21
N LYS A 90 -1.87 -12.03 14.35
CA LYS A 90 -1.74 -13.21 15.23
C LYS A 90 -3.08 -13.69 15.77
N ARG A 91 -4.09 -12.82 15.79
CA ARG A 91 -5.45 -13.21 16.14
C ARG A 91 -6.01 -14.29 15.21
N PHE A 92 -5.50 -14.47 14.00
CA PHE A 92 -6.02 -15.47 13.05
C PHE A 92 -5.09 -16.68 12.90
N ASP A 93 -4.01 -16.76 13.68
CA ASP A 93 -3.04 -17.85 13.55
C ASP A 93 -3.62 -19.21 13.98
N PHE A 94 -4.71 -19.25 14.77
CA PHE A 94 -5.40 -20.50 15.13
C PHE A 94 -6.07 -21.20 13.94
N GLU A 95 -6.31 -20.51 12.82
CA GLU A 95 -6.87 -21.08 11.59
C GLU A 95 -5.80 -21.64 10.64
N ARG A 96 -4.50 -21.46 10.95
CA ARG A 96 -3.38 -21.88 10.09
C ARG A 96 -2.78 -23.24 10.46
N VAL A 97 -3.29 -23.89 11.51
CA VAL A 97 -2.75 -25.15 12.07
C VAL A 97 -3.67 -26.35 11.78
N LEU A 98 -4.68 -26.18 10.92
CA LEU A 98 -5.51 -27.28 10.40
C LEU A 98 -5.19 -27.53 8.92
#